data_AF-A0A962AGA5-F1
#
_entry.id   AF-A0A962AGA5-F1
#
_cell.length_a   1.000
_cell.length_b   1.000
_cell.length_c   1.000
_cell.angle_alpha   90.00
_cell.angle_beta   90.00
_cell.angle_gamma   90.00
#
_symmetry.space_group_name_H-M   'P 1'
#
loop_
_entity.id
_entity.type
_entity.pdbx_description
1 polymer ?
#
loop_
_entity_poly.entity_id
_entity_poly.type
_entity_poly.pdbx_seq_one_letter_code
_entity_poly.pdbx_strand_id
1 'polypeptide(L)'
;MDANQARLDGARFTAARGNIRRPCEPVDILRIMDRLHRTRRLSMDHFRVLRFYGLRQMPPEAWRRSEARAATLWREAMRAIEPVLIAKGILRDPLCTRVRLDDAAGESAIVPLWLMAGAAQSGISSGARR
;
A
#
# COMPACT_ATOMS: atom_id res chain seq x y z
N MET A 1 1.92 28.16 20.25
CA MET A 1 1.99 27.09 19.24
C MET A 1 0.57 26.57 19.03
N ASP A 2 0.03 26.71 17.83
CA ASP A 2 -1.35 26.30 17.52
C ASP A 2 -1.48 24.79 17.36
N ALA A 3 -2.61 24.23 17.78
CA ALA A 3 -2.89 22.80 17.74
C ALA A 3 -2.77 22.21 16.31
N ASN A 4 -3.11 22.99 15.27
CA ASN A 4 -3.01 22.56 13.89
C ASN A 4 -1.55 22.41 13.43
N GLN A 5 -0.69 23.36 13.83
CA GLN A 5 0.73 23.33 13.48
C GLN A 5 1.43 22.12 14.10
N ALA A 6 1.14 21.78 15.36
CA ALA A 6 1.67 20.57 15.99
C ALA A 6 1.26 19.27 15.26
N ARG A 7 0.02 19.19 14.75
CA ARG A 7 -0.43 18.05 13.92
C ARG A 7 0.29 18.02 12.57
N LEU A 8 0.56 19.18 12.01
CA LEU A 8 1.31 19.31 10.76
C LEU A 8 2.79 18.94 10.94
N ASP A 9 3.40 19.25 12.06
CA ASP A 9 4.80 18.92 12.30
C ASP A 9 5.00 17.44 12.68
N GLY A 10 3.90 16.68 12.78
CA GLY A 10 3.92 15.28 13.20
C GLY A 10 4.31 15.13 14.67
N ALA A 11 4.06 16.16 15.49
CA ALA A 11 4.36 16.15 16.91
C ALA A 11 3.69 14.93 17.56
N ARG A 12 4.53 14.01 18.06
CA ARG A 12 4.09 12.96 18.97
C ARG A 12 3.91 13.63 20.32
N PHE A 13 2.71 13.62 20.89
CA PHE A 13 2.53 14.00 22.29
C PHE A 13 3.48 13.12 23.13
N THR A 14 4.51 13.73 23.73
CA THR A 14 5.54 13.06 24.52
C THR A 14 5.07 12.74 25.95
N ALA A 15 3.77 12.82 26.22
CA ALA A 15 3.15 12.40 27.47
C ALA A 15 2.29 11.15 27.19
N ALA A 16 2.61 10.04 27.85
CA ALA A 16 2.05 8.69 27.66
C ALA A 16 2.53 7.94 26.40
N ARG A 17 3.69 7.29 26.57
CA ARG A 17 4.38 6.42 25.62
C ARG A 17 3.60 5.12 25.39
N GLY A 18 2.49 5.17 24.66
CA GLY A 18 1.95 3.99 24.01
C GLY A 18 2.88 3.58 22.86
N ASN A 19 3.32 2.32 22.80
CA ASN A 19 4.17 1.79 21.72
C ASN A 19 3.43 1.67 20.35
N ILE A 20 2.29 2.35 20.22
CA ILE A 20 1.42 2.31 19.06
C ILE A 20 1.88 3.41 18.11
N ARG A 21 2.32 3.04 16.90
CA ARG A 21 2.57 4.02 15.84
C ARG A 21 1.26 4.79 15.59
N ARG A 22 1.34 6.12 15.50
CA ARG A 22 0.21 6.96 15.03
C ARG A 22 -0.32 6.35 13.72
N PRO A 23 -1.62 6.06 13.61
CA PRO A 23 -2.19 5.61 12.35
C PRO A 23 -1.97 6.68 11.27
N CYS A 24 -1.89 6.26 10.01
CA CYS A 24 -1.74 7.21 8.91
C CYS A 24 -2.95 8.16 8.86
N GLU A 25 -2.70 9.47 8.81
CA GLU A 25 -3.72 10.46 8.53
C GLU A 25 -3.68 10.88 7.06
N PRO A 26 -4.78 11.42 6.50
CA PRO A 26 -4.80 11.89 5.11
C PRO A 26 -3.68 12.90 4.81
N VAL A 27 -3.35 13.74 5.79
CA VAL A 27 -2.26 14.72 5.68
C VAL A 27 -0.89 14.07 5.47
N ASP A 28 -0.67 12.87 6.00
CA ASP A 28 0.61 12.17 5.84
C ASP A 28 0.80 11.71 4.40
N ILE A 29 -0.27 11.24 3.75
CA ILE A 29 -0.26 10.88 2.33
C ILE A 29 -0.01 12.13 1.48
N LEU A 30 -0.70 13.24 1.79
CA LEU A 30 -0.50 14.51 1.09
C LEU A 30 0.95 15.02 1.18
N ARG A 31 1.60 14.89 2.34
CA ARG A 31 3.03 15.21 2.49
C ARG A 31 3.94 14.33 1.65
N ILE A 32 3.66 13.03 1.59
CA ILE A 32 4.42 12.10 0.76
C ILE A 32 4.30 12.49 -0.70
N MET A 33 3.08 12.77 -1.15
CA MET A 33 2.78 13.24 -2.49
C MET A 33 3.48 14.57 -2.81
N ASP A 34 3.40 15.56 -1.93
CA ASP A 34 4.08 16.85 -2.10
C ASP A 34 5.60 16.68 -2.20
N ARG A 35 6.21 15.85 -1.35
CA ARG A 35 7.65 15.56 -1.42
C ARG A 35 8.04 14.91 -2.75
N LEU A 36 7.23 13.98 -3.26
CA LEU A 36 7.47 13.34 -4.55
C LEU A 36 7.31 14.32 -5.72
N HIS A 37 6.40 15.29 -5.59
CA HIS A 37 6.25 16.37 -6.56
C HIS A 37 7.47 17.30 -6.57
N ARG A 38 7.91 17.77 -5.39
CA ARG A 38 9.07 18.66 -5.25
C ARG A 38 10.37 18.02 -5.73
N THR A 39 10.49 16.70 -5.61
CA THR A 39 11.64 15.93 -6.14
C THR A 39 11.49 15.56 -7.62
N ARG A 40 10.45 16.06 -8.31
CA ARG A 40 10.13 15.79 -9.73
C ARG A 40 9.92 14.32 -10.06
N ARG A 41 9.60 13.49 -9.05
CA ARG A 41 9.21 12.08 -9.25
C ARG A 41 7.74 11.94 -9.64
N LEU A 42 6.91 12.92 -9.27
CA LEU A 42 5.53 13.04 -9.72
C LEU A 42 5.33 14.39 -10.42
N SER A 43 4.62 14.38 -11.55
CA SER A 43 4.22 15.57 -12.29
C SER A 43 2.74 15.90 -12.04
N MET A 44 2.29 17.08 -12.45
CA MET A 44 0.87 17.45 -12.37
C MET A 44 -0.06 16.52 -13.16
N ASP A 45 0.43 15.95 -14.26
CA ASP A 45 -0.35 14.98 -15.03
C ASP A 45 -0.56 13.67 -14.27
N HIS A 46 0.43 13.22 -13.48
CA HIS A 46 0.24 12.10 -12.56
C HIS A 46 -0.87 12.41 -11.55
N PHE A 47 -0.88 13.60 -10.95
CA PHE A 47 -1.91 13.98 -9.98
C PHE A 47 -3.31 14.06 -10.57
N ARG A 48 -3.45 14.57 -11.80
CA ARG A 48 -4.74 14.61 -12.49
C ARG A 48 -5.31 13.21 -12.69
N VAL A 49 -4.48 12.28 -13.16
CA VAL A 49 -4.86 10.87 -13.37
C VAL A 49 -5.17 10.19 -12.03
N LEU A 50 -4.31 10.34 -11.03
CA LEU A 50 -4.53 9.78 -9.69
C LEU A 50 -5.83 10.27 -9.06
N ARG A 51 -6.13 11.57 -9.16
CA ARG A 51 -7.37 12.15 -8.64
C ARG A 51 -8.58 11.58 -9.37
N PHE A 52 -8.57 11.59 -10.70
CA PHE A 52 -9.71 11.16 -11.50
C PHE A 52 -10.05 9.68 -11.27
N TYR A 53 -9.05 8.79 -11.31
CA TYR A 53 -9.26 7.36 -11.12
C TYR A 53 -9.37 6.95 -9.65
N GLY A 54 -8.74 7.69 -8.73
CA GLY A 54 -8.89 7.49 -7.29
C GLY A 54 -10.30 7.77 -6.81
N LEU A 55 -10.96 8.82 -7.32
CA LEU A 55 -12.37 9.11 -7.03
C LEU A 55 -13.32 8.01 -7.55
N ARG A 56 -12.95 7.35 -8.64
CA ARG A 56 -13.71 6.25 -9.24
C ARG A 56 -13.41 4.89 -8.59
N GLN A 57 -12.45 4.84 -7.66
CA GLN A 57 -11.97 3.62 -7.01
C GLN A 57 -11.61 2.49 -7.99
N MET A 58 -11.16 2.85 -9.19
CA MET A 58 -10.89 1.90 -10.26
C MET A 58 -9.71 2.39 -11.09
N PRO A 59 -8.72 1.53 -11.40
CA PRO A 59 -7.59 1.93 -12.22
C PRO A 59 -7.96 2.07 -13.71
N PRO A 60 -7.21 2.87 -14.47
CA PRO A 60 -7.34 2.94 -15.93
C PRO A 60 -7.05 1.59 -16.62
N GLU A 61 -7.82 1.28 -17.67
CA GLU A 61 -7.64 0.08 -18.48
C GLU A 61 -6.68 0.32 -19.65
N ALA A 62 -5.54 -0.38 -19.67
CA ALA A 62 -4.50 -0.17 -20.70
C ALA A 62 -4.94 -0.58 -22.12
N TRP A 63 -5.89 -1.51 -22.26
CA TRP A 63 -6.38 -1.98 -23.56
C TRP A 63 -7.32 -0.97 -24.24
N ARG A 64 -7.93 -0.04 -23.50
CA ARG A 64 -8.78 1.01 -24.08
C ARG A 64 -7.89 2.13 -24.60
N ARG A 65 -7.96 2.42 -25.91
CA ARG A 65 -7.16 3.48 -26.56
C ARG A 65 -7.34 4.85 -25.89
N SER A 66 -8.55 5.19 -25.44
CA SER A 66 -8.83 6.45 -24.72
C SER A 66 -8.14 6.53 -23.35
N GLU A 67 -7.87 5.40 -22.72
CA GLU A 67 -7.31 5.32 -21.36
C GLU A 67 -5.84 4.90 -21.35
N ALA A 68 -5.27 4.47 -22.49
CA ALA A 68 -3.90 3.98 -22.58
C ALA A 68 -2.87 4.96 -22.00
N ARG A 69 -3.00 6.25 -22.30
CA ARG A 69 -2.10 7.29 -21.73
C ARG A 69 -2.28 7.44 -20.22
N ALA A 70 -3.52 7.42 -19.74
CA ALA A 70 -3.80 7.47 -18.32
C ALA A 70 -3.27 6.23 -17.59
N ALA A 71 -3.35 5.05 -18.22
CA ALA A 71 -2.80 3.80 -17.69
C ALA A 71 -1.28 3.87 -17.50
N THR A 72 -0.56 4.46 -18.46
CA THR A 72 0.89 4.68 -18.33
C THR A 72 1.21 5.64 -17.18
N LEU A 73 0.58 6.82 -17.15
CA LEU A 73 0.77 7.82 -16.09
C LEU A 73 0.41 7.29 -14.70
N TRP A 74 -0.67 6.51 -14.60
CA TRP A 74 -1.06 5.85 -13.37
C TRP A 74 0.00 4.85 -12.90
N ARG A 75 0.51 4.01 -13.80
CA ARG A 75 1.54 3.01 -13.48
C ARG A 75 2.84 3.66 -13.03
N GLU A 76 3.27 4.72 -13.72
CA GLU A 76 4.44 5.51 -13.34
C GLU A 76 4.27 6.14 -11.95
N ALA A 77 3.11 6.72 -11.69
CA ALA A 77 2.80 7.30 -10.40
C ALA A 77 2.81 6.26 -9.27
N MET A 78 2.17 5.11 -9.47
CA MET A 78 2.16 4.00 -8.49
C MET A 78 3.58 3.48 -8.23
N ARG A 79 4.40 3.30 -9.27
CA ARG A 79 5.82 2.91 -9.13
C ARG A 79 6.63 3.89 -8.29
N ALA A 80 6.28 5.19 -8.31
CA ALA A 80 6.94 6.19 -7.48
C ALA A 80 6.43 6.22 -6.03
N ILE A 81 5.11 6.07 -5.83
CA ILE A 81 4.44 6.23 -4.53
C ILE A 81 4.59 4.97 -3.65
N GLU A 82 4.35 3.79 -4.23
CA GLU A 82 4.30 2.50 -3.54
C GLU A 82 5.51 2.23 -2.62
N PRO A 83 6.78 2.34 -3.07
CA PRO A 83 7.92 2.06 -2.20
C PRO A 83 8.00 2.99 -0.99
N VAL A 84 7.55 4.24 -1.13
CA VAL A 84 7.55 5.20 -0.02
C VAL A 84 6.46 4.85 1.00
N LEU A 85 5.30 4.41 0.53
CA LEU A 85 4.21 3.96 1.40
C LEU A 85 4.56 2.66 2.14
N ILE A 86 5.23 1.71 1.47
CA ILE A 86 5.75 0.49 2.09
C ILE A 86 6.80 0.83 3.15
N ALA A 87 7.78 1.68 2.83
CA ALA A 87 8.82 2.08 3.78
C ALA A 87 8.25 2.80 5.02
N LYS A 88 7.14 3.52 4.87
CA LYS A 88 6.41 4.14 5.99
C LYS A 88 5.56 3.15 6.78
N GLY A 89 5.34 1.94 6.26
CA GLY A 89 4.48 0.92 6.86
C GLY A 89 2.99 1.20 6.69
N ILE A 90 2.63 2.01 5.69
CA ILE A 90 1.23 2.32 5.34
C ILE A 90 0.66 1.22 4.45
N LEU A 91 1.45 0.76 3.48
CA LEU A 91 1.13 -0.40 2.65
C LEU A 91 1.96 -1.61 3.08
N ARG A 92 1.41 -2.81 2.89
CA ARG A 92 2.15 -4.07 3.02
C ARG A 92 2.92 -4.33 1.73
N ASP A 93 4.16 -4.80 1.85
CA ASP A 93 4.93 -5.23 0.68
C ASP A 93 4.22 -6.43 0.02
N PRO A 94 3.86 -6.34 -1.28
CA PRO A 94 3.23 -7.45 -1.99
C PRO A 94 4.13 -8.69 -2.05
N LEU A 95 5.46 -8.55 -1.97
CA LEU A 95 6.40 -9.67 -1.89
C LEU A 95 6.46 -10.28 -0.48
N CYS A 96 6.26 -9.51 0.58
CA CYS A 96 6.09 -10.05 1.95
C CYS A 96 4.85 -10.94 2.08
N THR A 97 3.87 -10.78 1.18
CA THR A 97 2.68 -11.64 1.10
C THR A 97 2.94 -12.93 0.32
N ARG A 98 4.15 -13.12 -0.23
CA ARG A 98 4.54 -14.33 -0.96
C ARG A 98 5.73 -15.00 -0.25
N VAL A 99 5.59 -16.29 0.05
CA VAL A 99 6.66 -17.10 0.66
C VAL A 99 7.44 -17.77 -0.47
N ARG A 100 8.77 -17.79 -0.40
CA ARG A 100 9.58 -18.74 -1.19
C ARG A 100 9.45 -20.10 -0.53
N LEU A 101 8.81 -21.03 -1.22
CA LEU A 101 8.92 -22.44 -0.85
C LEU A 101 10.12 -22.98 -1.60
N ASP A 102 11.10 -23.44 -0.86
CA ASP A 102 12.21 -24.20 -1.40
C ASP A 102 11.81 -25.67 -1.28
N ASP A 103 11.47 -26.30 -2.40
CA ASP A 103 11.28 -27.74 -2.44
C ASP A 103 12.63 -28.44 -2.26
N ALA A 104 12.65 -29.63 -1.66
CA ALA A 104 13.87 -30.43 -1.46
C ALA A 104 14.62 -30.76 -2.77
N ALA A 105 14.02 -30.48 -3.92
CA ALA A 105 14.58 -30.62 -5.26
C ALA A 105 15.22 -29.33 -5.84
N GLY A 106 15.26 -28.22 -5.09
CA GLY A 106 15.93 -26.98 -5.49
C GLY A 106 15.15 -26.09 -6.47
N GLU A 107 13.84 -26.32 -6.64
CA GLU A 107 12.97 -25.45 -7.42
C GLU A 107 12.35 -24.39 -6.50
N SER A 108 12.64 -23.11 -6.75
CA SER A 108 12.13 -21.99 -5.95
C SER A 108 10.88 -21.39 -6.60
N ALA A 109 9.71 -21.67 -6.02
CA ALA A 109 8.46 -21.02 -6.42
C ALA A 109 8.08 -19.89 -5.47
N ILE A 110 7.68 -18.74 -6.03
CA ILE A 110 7.08 -17.63 -5.28
C ILE A 110 5.58 -17.89 -5.18
N VAL A 111 5.08 -18.28 -4.00
CA VAL A 111 3.65 -18.57 -3.81
C VAL A 111 2.98 -17.55 -2.88
N PRO A 112 1.70 -17.18 -3.11
CA PRO A 112 0.96 -16.33 -2.19
C PRO A 112 0.63 -17.04 -0.87
N LEU A 113 0.69 -16.32 0.25
CA LEU A 113 0.56 -16.86 1.62
C LEU A 113 -0.73 -17.66 1.89
N TRP A 114 -1.84 -17.37 1.21
CA TRP A 114 -3.09 -18.12 1.34
C TRP A 114 -3.00 -19.57 0.85
N LEU A 115 -2.05 -19.88 -0.04
CA LEU A 115 -1.77 -21.23 -0.51
C LEU A 115 -1.25 -22.14 0.62
N MET A 116 -0.52 -21.58 1.60
CA MET A 116 -0.01 -22.29 2.78
C MET A 116 -1.02 -22.34 3.94
N ALA A 117 -1.96 -21.40 4.00
CA ALA A 117 -3.02 -21.37 5.02
C ALA A 117 -4.10 -22.45 4.84
N GLY A 118 -4.07 -23.19 3.72
CA GLY A 118 -4.99 -24.30 3.43
C GLY A 118 -4.72 -25.58 4.24
N ALA A 119 -3.53 -25.77 4.80
CA ALA A 119 -3.17 -26.99 5.53
C ALA A 119 -3.59 -27.02 7.02
N ALA A 120 -4.01 -25.87 7.58
CA ALA A 120 -4.32 -25.76 9.02
C ALA A 120 -5.82 -25.88 9.36
N GLN A 121 -6.71 -26.11 8.38
CA GLN A 121 -8.17 -26.14 8.62
C GLN A 121 -8.79 -27.55 8.59
N SER A 122 -8.04 -28.60 8.27
CA SER A 122 -8.50 -29.99 8.38
C SER A 122 -8.09 -30.59 9.72
N GLY A 123 -8.67 -30.08 10.82
CA GLY A 123 -8.23 -30.50 12.15
C GLY A 123 -9.07 -30.00 13.32
N ILE A 124 -10.38 -29.77 13.17
CA ILE A 124 -11.29 -29.77 14.33
C ILE A 124 -12.50 -30.63 13.98
N SER A 125 -12.52 -31.78 14.64
CA SER A 125 -13.50 -32.85 14.59
C SER A 125 -14.90 -32.43 15.03
N SER A 126 -15.91 -33.03 14.40
CA SER A 126 -17.01 -33.78 15.04
C SER A 126 -17.56 -33.26 16.38
N GLY A 127 -18.84 -32.87 16.42
CA GLY A 127 -19.61 -32.92 17.67
C GLY A 127 -20.88 -32.05 17.75
N ALA A 128 -22.04 -32.71 17.75
CA ALA A 128 -23.29 -32.30 18.41
C ALA A 128 -24.12 -31.14 17.81
N ARG A 129 -25.06 -31.49 16.93
CA ARG A 129 -26.40 -30.87 16.91
C ARG A 129 -27.33 -31.77 17.73
N ARG A 130 -27.92 -31.20 18.78
CA ARG A 130 -29.21 -31.62 19.34
C ARG A 130 -30.24 -30.57 18.96
#